data_AF-A0A9D0P2B8-F1
#
_entry.id   AF-A0A9D0P2B8-F1
#
_cell.length_a   1.000
_cell.length_b   1.000
_cell.length_c   1.000
_cell.angle_alpha   90.00
_cell.angle_beta   90.00
_cell.angle_gamma   90.00
#
_symmetry.space_group_name_H-M   'P 1'
#
loop_
_entity.id
_entity.type
_entity.pdbx_description
1 polymer ?
#
loop_
_entity_poly.entity_id
_entity_poly.type
_entity_poly.pdbx_seq_one_letter_code
_entity_poly.pdbx_strand_id
1 'polypeptide(L)'
;MTTETTYNYKVVRQFSIMTVVWGIVGMLVGVIIAAQLLWPALNFDIPWLTYSRLRPLHTNAVIFAFGGSALFATSYYVVQRTCQTRLFAGPLAAFTFWGWTLVIVLAAITLPLGITTSKEYAELEWPIDILITLVWVSYAIV
;
A
#
# COMPACT_ATOMS: atom_id res chain seq x y z
N MET A 1 4.61 6.99 -36.51
CA MET A 1 4.43 5.91 -35.50
C MET A 1 5.71 5.79 -34.72
N THR A 2 5.83 6.46 -33.58
CA THR A 2 6.98 6.30 -32.69
C THR A 2 6.84 4.97 -31.98
N THR A 3 7.75 4.06 -32.30
CA THR A 3 7.94 2.74 -31.73
C THR A 3 7.92 2.81 -30.18
N GLU A 4 6.92 2.23 -29.53
CA GLU A 4 6.96 1.95 -28.08
C GLU A 4 7.93 0.78 -27.82
N THR A 5 9.21 0.94 -28.18
CA THR A 5 10.25 -0.07 -27.96
C THR A 5 10.88 0.03 -26.56
N THR A 6 10.49 1.01 -25.76
CA THR A 6 11.03 1.21 -24.41
C THR A 6 10.05 0.72 -23.35
N TYR A 7 10.53 -0.03 -22.37
CA TYR A 7 9.74 -0.47 -21.21
C TYR A 7 9.07 0.70 -20.47
N ASN A 8 7.93 0.43 -19.83
CA ASN A 8 7.25 1.40 -18.99
C ASN A 8 7.90 1.45 -17.60
N TYR A 9 8.90 2.32 -17.44
CA TYR A 9 9.55 2.56 -16.14
C TYR A 9 8.88 3.61 -15.27
N LYS A 10 7.86 4.32 -15.78
CA LYS A 10 7.18 5.35 -15.00
C LYS A 10 6.52 4.73 -13.78
N VAL A 11 5.70 3.71 -13.99
CA VAL A 11 4.96 3.02 -12.92
C VAL A 11 5.90 2.29 -11.95
N VAL A 12 6.95 1.66 -12.48
CA VAL A 12 7.98 1.01 -11.67
C VAL A 12 8.64 2.02 -10.73
N ARG A 13 9.08 3.18 -11.27
CA ARG A 13 9.71 4.23 -10.46
C ARG A 13 8.77 4.77 -9.39
N GLN A 14 7.51 5.00 -9.74
CA GLN A 14 6.49 5.48 -8.79
C GLN A 14 6.33 4.49 -7.63
N PHE A 15 6.13 3.20 -7.92
CA PHE A 15 6.04 2.18 -6.86
C PHE A 15 7.35 2.00 -6.09
N SER A 16 8.52 2.07 -6.73
CA SER A 16 9.82 1.99 -6.01
C SER A 16 9.98 3.11 -5.00
N ILE A 17 9.65 4.35 -5.38
CA ILE A 17 9.71 5.49 -4.45
C ILE A 17 8.69 5.30 -3.32
N MET A 18 7.45 4.95 -3.65
CA MET A 18 6.41 4.75 -2.65
C MET A 18 6.68 3.57 -1.72
N THR A 19 7.38 2.54 -2.20
CA THR A 19 7.86 1.44 -1.36
C THR A 19 8.74 1.97 -0.24
N VAL A 20 9.72 2.83 -0.55
CA VAL A 20 10.58 3.42 0.47
C VAL A 20 9.78 4.31 1.42
N VAL A 21 8.91 5.17 0.89
CA VAL A 21 8.06 6.05 1.70
C VAL A 21 7.20 5.26 2.68
N TRP A 22 6.47 4.25 2.20
CA TRP A 22 5.61 3.42 3.04
C TRP A 22 6.39 2.51 3.98
N GLY A 23 7.60 2.08 3.58
CA GLY A 23 8.51 1.36 4.46
C GLY A 23 8.88 2.20 5.68
N ILE A 24 9.27 3.45 5.47
CA ILE A 24 9.59 4.39 6.55
C ILE A 24 8.36 4.63 7.44
N VAL A 25 7.21 4.95 6.85
CA VAL A 25 5.97 5.22 7.60
C VAL A 25 5.54 4.01 8.41
N GLY A 26 5.46 2.83 7.79
CA GLY A 26 5.02 1.60 8.45
C GLY A 26 5.94 1.19 9.59
N MET A 27 7.25 1.21 9.38
CA MET A 27 8.23 0.90 10.43
C MET A 27 8.23 1.94 11.55
N LEU A 28 8.05 3.23 11.24
CA LEU A 28 7.94 4.29 12.25
C LEU A 28 6.72 4.09 13.15
N VAL A 29 5.55 3.80 12.59
CA VAL A 29 4.36 3.45 13.40
C VAL A 29 4.64 2.20 14.25
N GLY A 30 5.39 1.24 13.71
CA GLY A 30 5.87 0.06 14.46
C GLY A 30 6.67 0.42 15.70
N VAL A 31 7.62 1.35 15.57
CA VAL A 31 8.41 1.86 16.71
C VAL A 31 7.51 2.58 17.72
N ILE A 32 6.55 3.39 17.27
CA ILE A 32 5.60 4.09 18.14
C ILE A 32 4.78 3.08 18.96
N ILE A 33 4.15 2.09 18.32
CA ILE A 33 3.32 1.11 19.04
C ILE A 33 4.15 0.20 19.95
N ALA A 34 5.40 -0.10 19.59
CA ALA A 34 6.33 -0.80 20.47
C ALA A 34 6.65 0.04 21.72
N ALA A 35 6.87 1.35 21.57
CA ALA A 35 7.08 2.26 22.69
C ALA A 35 5.83 2.39 23.57
N GLN A 36 4.62 2.35 23.00
CA GLN A 36 3.36 2.37 23.76
C GLN A 36 3.16 1.13 24.64
N LEU A 37 3.68 -0.03 24.24
CA LEU A 37 3.67 -1.24 25.08
C LEU A 37 4.59 -1.11 26.30
N LEU A 38 5.70 -0.38 26.17
CA LEU A 38 6.64 -0.14 27.26
C LEU A 38 6.21 1.03 28.16
N TRP A 39 5.75 2.12 27.55
CA TRP A 39 5.31 3.35 28.22
C TRP A 39 3.87 3.69 27.80
N PRO A 40 2.85 3.20 28.54
CA PRO A 40 1.44 3.43 28.20
C PRO A 40 1.04 4.90 28.12
N ALA A 41 1.77 5.81 28.78
CA ALA A 41 1.56 7.26 28.68
C ALA A 41 1.66 7.80 27.23
N LEU A 42 2.36 7.09 26.33
CA LEU A 42 2.47 7.44 24.90
C LEU A 42 1.18 7.16 24.10
N ASN A 43 0.09 6.71 24.74
CA ASN A 43 -1.24 6.70 24.13
C ASN A 43 -1.91 8.11 24.16
N PHE A 44 -1.36 9.03 24.96
CA PHE A 44 -1.78 10.44 25.06
C PHE A 44 -3.26 10.70 25.40
N ASP A 45 -4.00 9.67 25.84
CA ASP A 45 -5.47 9.73 26.04
C ASP A 45 -6.25 10.25 24.82
N ILE A 46 -5.67 10.10 23.61
CA ILE A 46 -6.26 10.54 22.34
C ILE A 46 -6.67 9.29 21.53
N PRO A 47 -7.95 9.14 21.15
CA PRO A 47 -8.46 7.89 20.58
C PRO A 47 -7.68 7.37 19.38
N TRP A 48 -7.32 8.23 18.42
CA TRP A 48 -6.62 7.85 17.18
C TRP A 48 -5.12 7.60 17.34
N LEU A 49 -4.54 7.92 18.51
CA LEU A 49 -3.14 7.59 18.83
C LEU A 49 -3.01 6.37 19.73
N THR A 50 -4.11 5.72 20.11
CA THR A 50 -4.06 4.54 20.97
C THR A 50 -3.46 3.32 20.26
N TYR A 51 -2.77 2.46 21.02
CA TYR A 51 -2.16 1.23 20.53
C TYR A 51 -3.15 0.35 19.75
N SER A 52 -4.38 0.23 20.25
CA SER A 52 -5.41 -0.61 19.63
C SER A 52 -5.81 -0.16 18.22
N ARG A 53 -5.71 1.14 17.91
CA ARG A 53 -6.00 1.69 16.58
C ARG A 53 -4.77 1.83 15.71
N LEU A 54 -3.60 2.10 16.29
CA LEU A 54 -2.34 2.19 15.55
C LEU A 54 -1.77 0.83 15.17
N ARG A 55 -2.06 -0.25 15.91
CA ARG A 55 -1.63 -1.62 15.56
C ARG A 55 -2.13 -2.06 14.17
N PRO A 56 -3.44 -2.03 13.85
CA PRO A 56 -3.88 -2.42 12.52
C PRO A 56 -3.36 -1.47 11.43
N LEU A 57 -3.15 -0.18 11.75
CA LEU A 57 -2.50 0.75 10.83
C LEU A 57 -1.06 0.32 10.51
N HIS A 58 -0.26 -0.01 11.53
CA HIS A 58 1.10 -0.52 11.35
C HIS A 58 1.12 -1.77 10.45
N THR A 59 0.27 -2.76 10.77
CA THR A 59 0.17 -4.01 10.02
C THR A 59 -0.16 -3.75 8.55
N ASN A 60 -1.18 -2.95 8.27
CA ASN A 60 -1.58 -2.62 6.89
C ASN A 60 -0.51 -1.81 6.15
N ALA A 61 0.14 -0.86 6.83
CA ALA A 61 1.21 -0.05 6.25
C ALA A 61 2.45 -0.90 5.90
N VAL A 62 2.86 -1.83 6.75
CA VAL A 62 4.04 -2.67 6.47
C VAL A 62 3.73 -3.74 5.42
N ILE A 63 2.56 -4.37 5.48
CA ILE A 63 2.25 -5.48 4.56
C ILE A 63 1.77 -4.96 3.21
N PHE A 64 0.71 -4.16 3.19
CA PHE A 64 0.06 -3.76 1.95
C PHE A 64 0.68 -2.49 1.36
N ALA A 65 1.01 -1.50 2.18
CA ALA A 65 1.63 -0.28 1.65
C ALA A 65 3.08 -0.51 1.23
N PHE A 66 3.95 -0.94 2.16
CA PHE A 66 5.35 -1.26 1.87
C PHE A 66 5.47 -2.53 1.02
N GLY A 67 5.05 -3.68 1.54
CA GLY A 67 5.18 -4.96 0.85
C GLY A 67 4.42 -5.00 -0.49
N GLY A 68 3.19 -4.50 -0.53
CA GLY A 68 2.41 -4.43 -1.77
C GLY A 68 3.06 -3.51 -2.82
N SER A 69 3.54 -2.32 -2.44
CA SER A 69 4.27 -1.46 -3.39
C SER A 69 5.57 -2.09 -3.88
N ALA A 70 6.28 -2.80 -3.00
CA ALA A 70 7.49 -3.54 -3.38
C ALA A 70 7.19 -4.61 -4.42
N LEU A 71 6.09 -5.36 -4.22
CA LEU A 71 5.63 -6.38 -5.15
C LEU A 71 5.23 -5.76 -6.51
N PHE A 72 4.46 -4.67 -6.52
CA PHE A 72 4.13 -3.96 -7.75
C PHE A 72 5.36 -3.47 -8.52
N ALA A 73 6.30 -2.82 -7.84
CA ALA A 73 7.53 -2.36 -8.48
C ALA A 73 8.33 -3.52 -9.08
N THR A 74 8.47 -4.60 -8.30
CA THR A 74 9.26 -5.77 -8.66
C THR A 74 8.62 -6.52 -9.83
N SER A 75 7.34 -6.84 -9.74
CA SER A 75 6.64 -7.60 -10.78
C SER A 75 6.61 -6.83 -12.10
N TYR A 76 6.26 -5.54 -12.07
CA TYR A 76 6.24 -4.70 -13.26
C TYR A 76 7.61 -4.50 -13.89
N TYR A 77 8.68 -4.49 -13.11
CA TYR A 77 10.03 -4.46 -13.65
C TYR A 77 10.42 -5.81 -14.26
N VAL A 78 10.22 -6.89 -13.49
CA VAL A 78 10.67 -8.24 -13.86
C VAL A 78 9.93 -8.74 -15.09
N VAL A 79 8.59 -8.69 -15.12
CA VAL A 79 7.79 -9.26 -16.22
C VAL A 79 8.15 -8.66 -17.58
N GLN A 80 8.39 -7.34 -17.61
CA GLN A 80 8.81 -6.65 -18.83
C GLN A 80 10.16 -7.16 -19.34
N ARG A 81 11.11 -7.37 -18.42
CA ARG A 81 12.47 -7.83 -18.73
C ARG A 81 12.51 -9.32 -19.05
N THR A 82 11.72 -10.15 -18.39
CA THR A 82 11.74 -11.60 -18.62
C THR A 82 11.03 -11.97 -19.92
N CYS A 83 9.95 -11.27 -20.25
CA CYS A 83 9.19 -11.50 -21.48
C CYS A 83 9.65 -10.60 -22.64
N GLN A 84 10.60 -9.69 -22.38
CA GLN A 84 11.15 -8.75 -23.35
C GLN A 84 10.07 -7.91 -24.06
N THR A 85 9.00 -7.56 -23.33
CA THR A 85 7.89 -6.74 -23.84
C THR A 85 7.51 -5.65 -22.85
N ARG A 86 6.88 -4.59 -23.32
CA ARG A 86 6.35 -3.52 -22.49
C ARG A 86 5.07 -4.00 -21.77
N LEU A 87 4.79 -3.43 -20.59
CA LEU A 87 3.55 -3.74 -19.84
C LEU A 87 2.32 -3.59 -20.71
N PHE A 88 1.40 -4.53 -20.56
CA PHE A 88 0.11 -4.49 -21.23
C PHE A 88 -0.76 -3.36 -20.65
N ALA A 89 -1.65 -2.83 -21.49
CA ALA A 89 -2.63 -1.81 -21.10
C ALA A 89 -2.04 -0.63 -20.29
N GLY A 90 -1.01 0.07 -20.82
CA GLY A 90 -0.26 1.11 -20.11
C GLY A 90 -1.04 2.07 -19.17
N PRO A 91 -2.21 2.61 -19.55
CA PRO A 91 -3.05 3.41 -18.64
C PRO A 91 -3.58 2.63 -17.42
N LEU A 92 -3.87 1.35 -17.57
CA LEU A 92 -4.32 0.46 -16.49
C LEU A 92 -3.21 0.23 -15.46
N ALA A 93 -1.94 0.16 -15.87
CA ALA A 93 -0.80 0.15 -14.94
C ALA A 93 -0.71 1.45 -14.13
N ALA A 94 -1.07 2.60 -14.71
CA ALA A 94 -1.15 3.84 -13.94
C ALA A 94 -2.34 3.86 -12.97
N PHE A 95 -3.46 3.24 -13.35
CA PHE A 95 -4.62 3.05 -12.47
C PHE A 95 -4.25 2.20 -11.25
N THR A 96 -3.49 1.11 -11.42
CA THR A 96 -3.08 0.30 -10.27
C THR A 96 -2.21 1.08 -9.29
N PHE A 97 -1.33 1.96 -9.77
CA PHE A 97 -0.55 2.84 -8.92
C PHE A 97 -1.40 3.82 -8.10
N TRP A 98 -2.26 4.59 -8.77
CA TRP A 98 -3.08 5.59 -8.08
C TRP A 98 -4.15 4.95 -7.20
N GLY A 99 -4.75 3.86 -7.67
CA GLY A 99 -5.72 3.08 -6.91
C GLY A 99 -5.10 2.48 -5.66
N TRP A 100 -3.91 1.87 -5.75
CA TRP A 100 -3.22 1.34 -4.58
C TRP A 100 -2.80 2.43 -3.60
N THR A 101 -2.31 3.56 -4.11
CA THR A 101 -1.98 4.72 -3.26
C THR A 101 -3.23 5.24 -2.53
N LEU A 102 -4.37 5.28 -3.20
CA LEU A 102 -5.65 5.68 -2.60
C LEU A 102 -6.08 4.68 -1.51
N VAL A 103 -5.97 3.37 -1.74
CA VAL A 103 -6.25 2.33 -0.72
C VAL A 103 -5.42 2.59 0.54
N ILE A 104 -4.12 2.85 0.39
CA ILE A 104 -3.21 3.09 1.51
C ILE A 104 -3.58 4.37 2.27
N VAL A 105 -3.90 5.45 1.56
CA VAL A 105 -4.35 6.71 2.17
C VAL A 105 -5.66 6.52 2.92
N LEU A 106 -6.60 5.76 2.37
CA LEU A 106 -7.85 5.44 3.04
C LEU A 106 -7.59 4.63 4.32
N ALA A 107 -6.72 3.63 4.29
CA ALA A 107 -6.29 2.88 5.48
C ALA A 107 -5.68 3.78 6.56
N ALA A 108 -4.83 4.74 6.15
CA ALA A 108 -4.21 5.71 7.05
C ALA A 108 -5.22 6.65 7.74
N ILE A 109 -6.39 6.85 7.14
CA ILE A 109 -7.46 7.69 7.69
C ILE A 109 -8.43 6.84 8.52
N THR A 110 -8.94 5.73 7.97
CA THR A 110 -10.05 4.98 8.57
C THR A 110 -9.63 4.19 9.80
N LEU A 111 -8.42 3.60 9.81
CA LEU A 111 -7.98 2.76 10.93
C LEU A 111 -7.78 3.58 12.23
N PRO A 112 -7.11 4.74 12.22
CA PRO A 112 -7.05 5.61 13.41
C PRO A 112 -8.42 6.15 13.84
N LEU A 113 -9.36 6.33 12.91
CA LEU A 113 -10.75 6.69 13.23
C LEU A 113 -11.52 5.54 13.89
N GLY A 114 -10.98 4.32 13.90
CA GLY A 114 -11.59 3.14 14.50
C GLY A 114 -12.61 2.45 13.59
N ILE A 115 -12.58 2.76 12.29
CA ILE A 115 -13.45 2.16 11.29
C ILE A 115 -12.77 0.88 10.81
N THR A 116 -13.15 -0.26 11.39
CA THR A 116 -12.53 -1.55 11.10
C THR A 116 -13.46 -2.74 11.31
N THR A 117 -13.26 -3.79 10.50
CA THR A 117 -13.97 -5.07 10.60
C THR A 117 -13.48 -5.96 11.73
N SER A 118 -12.38 -5.59 12.43
CA SER A 118 -11.67 -6.36 13.46
C SER A 118 -11.02 -7.68 13.00
N LYS A 119 -11.02 -7.98 11.69
CA LYS A 119 -10.35 -9.16 11.13
C LYS A 119 -8.89 -8.83 10.80
N GLU A 120 -7.95 -9.55 11.38
CA GLU A 120 -6.52 -9.30 11.13
C GLU A 120 -6.19 -9.45 9.63
N TYR A 121 -5.43 -8.49 9.10
CA TYR A 121 -5.06 -8.36 7.68
C TYR A 121 -6.24 -8.12 6.71
N ALA A 122 -7.44 -7.92 7.24
CA ALA A 122 -8.66 -7.60 6.52
C ALA A 122 -9.44 -6.49 7.26
N GLU A 123 -8.71 -5.58 7.92
CA GLU A 123 -9.27 -4.60 8.85
C GLU A 123 -10.07 -3.50 8.14
N LEU A 124 -9.83 -3.28 6.85
CA LEU A 124 -10.45 -2.21 6.07
C LEU A 124 -11.93 -2.52 5.80
N GLU A 125 -12.77 -1.48 5.76
CA GLU A 125 -14.20 -1.65 5.52
C GLU A 125 -14.52 -1.95 4.06
N TRP A 126 -15.71 -2.51 3.85
CA TRP A 126 -16.17 -3.00 2.54
C TRP A 126 -16.02 -2.04 1.35
N PRO A 127 -16.12 -0.68 1.46
CA PRO A 127 -15.89 0.18 0.31
C PRO A 127 -14.43 0.14 -0.15
N ILE A 128 -13.50 -0.02 0.80
CA ILE A 128 -12.07 -0.15 0.52
C ILE A 128 -11.78 -1.54 -0.04
N ASP A 129 -12.47 -2.58 0.44
CA ASP A 129 -12.35 -3.94 -0.11
C ASP A 129 -12.76 -4.00 -1.59
N ILE A 130 -13.82 -3.29 -1.98
CA ILE A 130 -14.23 -3.17 -3.39
C ILE A 130 -13.14 -2.49 -4.20
N LEU A 131 -12.58 -1.37 -3.69
CA LEU A 131 -11.50 -0.67 -4.37
C LEU A 131 -10.26 -1.55 -4.53
N ILE A 132 -9.85 -2.27 -3.48
CA ILE A 132 -8.76 -3.24 -3.53
C ILE A 132 -9.04 -4.27 -4.61
N THR A 133 -10.24 -4.83 -4.64
CA THR A 133 -10.64 -5.84 -5.63
C THR A 133 -10.50 -5.31 -7.06
N LEU A 134 -10.98 -4.09 -7.33
CA LEU A 134 -10.86 -3.46 -8.65
C LEU A 134 -9.40 -3.22 -9.06
N VAL A 135 -8.57 -2.76 -8.11
CA VAL A 135 -7.14 -2.55 -8.35
C VAL A 135 -6.42 -3.88 -8.58
N TRP A 136 -6.78 -4.95 -7.85
CA TRP A 136 -6.17 -6.28 -7.98
C TRP A 136 -6.54 -6.95 -9.30
N VAL A 137 -7.80 -6.85 -9.71
CA VAL A 137 -8.23 -7.34 -11.03
C VAL A 137 -7.51 -6.59 -12.14
N SER A 138 -7.37 -5.28 -12.01
CA SER A 138 -6.60 -4.47 -12.97
C SER A 138 -5.13 -4.88 -13.01
N TYR A 139 -4.52 -5.14 -11.86
CA TYR A 139 -3.15 -5.64 -11.77
C TYR A 139 -2.98 -7.02 -12.44
N ALA A 140 -3.92 -7.94 -12.23
CA ALA A 140 -3.86 -9.27 -12.84
C ALA A 140 -3.93 -9.25 -14.37
N ILE A 141 -4.51 -8.19 -14.95
CA ILE A 141 -4.62 -8.02 -16.40
C ILE A 141 -3.33 -7.42 -17.00
N VAL A 142 -2.65 -6.53 -16.28
CA VAL A 142 -1.48 -5.74 -16.74
C VAL A 142 -0.20 -6.57 -16.81
#